data_AF-A0A931WLI9-F1
#
_entry.id   AF-A0A931WLI9-F1
#
_cell.length_a   1.000
_cell.length_b   1.000
_cell.length_c   1.000
_cell.angle_alpha   90.00
_cell.angle_beta   90.00
_cell.angle_gamma   90.00
#
_symmetry.space_group_name_H-M   'P 1'
#
loop_
_entity.id
_entity.type
_entity.pdbx_description
1 polymer ?
#
loop_
_entity_poly.entity_id
_entity_poly.type
_entity_poly.pdbx_seq_one_letter_code
_entity_poly.pdbx_strand_id
1 'polypeptide(L)'
;EITRAVVLALFVPLIISSGGNSGSQASTLVIRAMALGQVRLRDWWRVIRRELASGLALGSILALIGLIRILTWQALFQVYGEHYLLVGFTVAFSLVGVVLWGTLAGSSLPLFLRVLGFDPASASAPFVATLVDVTGLVIYFTVAELLLRGTLL
;
A
#
# COMPACT_ATOMS: atom_id res chain seq x y z
N GLU A 1 5.87 -24.32 -10.93
CA GLU A 1 5.13 -23.04 -10.96
C GLU A 1 4.08 -22.90 -9.85
N ILE A 2 3.20 -23.89 -9.65
CA ILE A 2 2.11 -23.83 -8.64
C ILE A 2 2.63 -23.54 -7.22
N THR A 3 3.66 -24.23 -6.74
CA THR A 3 4.24 -24.00 -5.40
C THR A 3 4.83 -22.59 -5.22
N ARG A 4 5.27 -21.94 -6.31
CA ARG A 4 5.90 -20.61 -6.27
C ARG A 4 4.85 -19.50 -6.24
N ALA A 5 3.78 -19.64 -7.03
CA ALA A 5 2.61 -18.77 -6.95
C ALA A 5 1.93 -18.81 -5.58
N VAL A 6 1.94 -19.99 -4.92
CA VAL A 6 1.40 -20.16 -3.57
C VAL A 6 2.15 -19.30 -2.55
N VAL A 7 3.49 -19.23 -2.60
CA VAL A 7 4.27 -18.41 -1.64
C VAL A 7 3.93 -16.93 -1.76
N LEU A 8 3.81 -16.40 -2.99
CA LEU A 8 3.42 -15.00 -3.20
C LEU A 8 1.98 -14.73 -2.75
N ALA A 9 1.08 -15.68 -2.95
CA ALA A 9 -0.32 -15.56 -2.52
C ALA A 9 -0.47 -15.44 -0.99
N LEU A 10 0.44 -16.02 -0.20
CA LEU A 10 0.43 -15.89 1.27
C LEU A 10 0.57 -14.44 1.75
N PHE A 11 1.16 -13.56 0.94
CA PHE A 11 1.36 -12.16 1.30
C PHE A 11 0.30 -11.22 0.73
N VAL A 12 -0.58 -11.71 -0.15
CA VAL A 12 -1.65 -10.90 -0.75
C VAL A 12 -2.53 -10.22 0.32
N PRO A 13 -3.01 -10.91 1.38
CA PRO A 13 -3.81 -10.25 2.43
C PRO A 13 -3.04 -9.13 3.14
N LEU A 14 -1.74 -9.31 3.37
CA LEU A 14 -0.88 -8.31 4.00
C LEU A 14 -0.75 -7.06 3.11
N ILE A 15 -0.54 -7.25 1.81
CA ILE A 15 -0.41 -6.15 0.84
C ILE A 15 -1.71 -5.35 0.76
N ILE A 16 -2.82 -6.04 0.49
CA ILE A 16 -4.16 -5.46 0.34
C ILE A 16 -4.54 -4.70 1.61
N SER A 17 -4.41 -5.35 2.79
CA SER A 17 -4.77 -4.73 4.07
C SER A 17 -3.92 -3.50 4.39
N SER A 18 -2.61 -3.54 4.13
CA SER A 18 -1.72 -2.40 4.39
C SER A 18 -2.08 -1.18 3.52
N GLY A 19 -2.31 -1.41 2.24
CA GLY A 19 -2.77 -0.37 1.32
C GLY A 19 -4.13 0.20 1.73
N GLY A 20 -5.15 -0.66 1.86
CA GLY A 20 -6.52 -0.24 2.17
C GLY A 20 -6.64 0.50 3.50
N ASN A 21 -5.92 0.08 4.54
CA ASN A 21 -5.91 0.75 5.84
C ASN A 21 -5.23 2.13 5.76
N SER A 22 -4.08 2.22 5.08
CA SER A 22 -3.37 3.49 4.92
C SER A 22 -4.16 4.50 4.09
N GLY A 23 -4.83 4.05 3.02
CA GLY A 23 -5.70 4.91 2.21
C GLY A 23 -6.97 5.34 2.93
N SER A 24 -7.63 4.43 3.65
CA SER A 24 -8.81 4.77 4.45
C SER A 24 -8.48 5.78 5.56
N GLN A 25 -7.31 5.63 6.19
CA GLN A 25 -6.80 6.59 7.18
C GLN A 25 -6.55 7.96 6.55
N ALA A 26 -5.82 8.01 5.43
CA ALA A 26 -5.51 9.26 4.73
C ALA A 26 -6.79 9.98 4.27
N SER A 27 -7.76 9.26 3.69
CA SER A 27 -9.07 9.80 3.29
C SER A 27 -9.82 10.39 4.49
N THR A 28 -9.91 9.64 5.59
CA THR A 28 -10.59 10.10 6.80
C THR A 28 -9.96 11.39 7.36
N LEU A 29 -8.63 11.46 7.40
CA LEU A 29 -7.91 12.64 7.87
C LEU A 29 -8.15 13.86 6.98
N VAL A 30 -8.14 13.69 5.65
CA VAL A 30 -8.38 14.77 4.70
C VAL A 30 -9.83 15.24 4.73
N ILE A 31 -10.80 14.33 4.75
CA ILE A 31 -12.23 14.66 4.89
C ILE A 31 -12.47 15.44 6.18
N ARG A 32 -11.92 14.98 7.30
CA ARG A 32 -12.04 15.67 8.59
C ARG A 32 -11.39 17.06 8.54
N ALA A 33 -10.20 17.19 7.96
CA ALA A 33 -9.51 18.46 7.86
C ALA A 33 -10.26 19.46 6.96
N MET A 34 -10.91 19.00 5.89
CA MET A 34 -11.79 19.82 5.06
C MET A 34 -13.05 20.25 5.81
N ALA A 35 -13.70 19.33 6.54
CA ALA A 35 -14.89 19.63 7.34
C ALA A 35 -14.60 20.67 8.44
N LEU A 36 -13.39 20.64 9.02
CA LEU A 36 -12.93 21.63 10.00
C LEU A 36 -12.38 22.93 9.36
N GLY A 37 -12.40 23.06 8.04
CA GLY A 37 -11.88 24.23 7.31
C GLY A 37 -10.34 24.38 7.35
N GLN A 38 -9.62 23.36 7.82
CA GLN A 38 -8.15 23.35 7.94
C GLN A 38 -7.45 23.10 6.61
N VAL A 39 -8.11 22.41 5.68
CA VAL A 39 -7.59 22.12 4.33
C VAL A 39 -8.55 22.67 3.28
N ARG A 40 -8.01 23.40 2.30
CA ARG A 40 -8.73 23.89 1.12
C ARG A 40 -8.11 23.27 -0.14
N LEU A 41 -8.82 23.36 -1.27
CA LEU A 41 -8.34 22.83 -2.56
C LEU A 41 -6.96 23.36 -2.97
N ARG A 42 -6.67 24.63 -2.68
CA ARG A 42 -5.35 25.25 -2.90
C ARG A 42 -4.20 24.62 -2.10
N ASP A 43 -4.52 23.92 -1.01
CA ASP A 43 -3.55 23.28 -0.13
C ASP A 43 -3.18 21.86 -0.63
N TRP A 44 -3.71 21.42 -1.78
CA TRP A 44 -3.48 20.09 -2.35
C TRP A 44 -2.01 19.67 -2.31
N TRP A 45 -1.11 20.53 -2.81
CA TRP A 45 0.32 20.21 -2.85
C TRP A 45 0.93 19.99 -1.47
N ARG A 46 0.48 20.75 -0.47
CA ARG A 46 0.90 20.58 0.93
C ARG A 46 0.42 19.25 1.49
N VAL A 47 -0.82 18.86 1.18
CA VAL A 47 -1.38 17.55 1.58
C VAL A 47 -0.58 16.42 0.96
N ILE A 48 -0.37 16.42 -0.36
CA ILE A 48 0.39 15.37 -1.05
C ILE A 48 1.80 15.21 -0.48
N ARG A 49 2.54 16.31 -0.23
CA ARG A 49 3.88 16.22 0.36
C ARG A 49 3.89 15.61 1.76
N ARG A 50 2.91 15.96 2.58
CA ARG A 50 2.74 15.37 3.92
C ARG A 50 2.44 13.87 3.84
N GLU A 51 1.54 13.48 2.94
CA GLU A 51 1.11 12.09 2.80
C GLU A 51 2.14 11.22 2.09
N LEU A 52 2.99 11.80 1.22
CA LEU A 52 4.19 11.15 0.68
C LEU A 52 5.18 10.81 1.80
N ALA A 53 5.46 11.76 2.70
CA ALA A 53 6.35 11.51 3.83
C ALA A 53 5.76 10.47 4.81
N SER A 54 4.47 10.57 5.12
CA SER A 54 3.75 9.61 5.95
C SER A 54 3.76 8.20 5.33
N GLY A 55 3.42 8.10 4.04
CA GLY A 55 3.38 6.85 3.29
C GLY A 55 4.75 6.17 3.18
N LEU A 56 5.82 6.94 2.91
CA LEU A 56 7.19 6.41 2.90
C LEU A 56 7.62 5.93 4.29
N ALA A 57 7.34 6.68 5.35
CA ALA A 57 7.68 6.30 6.71
C ALA A 57 6.96 5.01 7.13
N LEU A 58 5.63 4.98 6.99
CA LEU A 58 4.80 3.82 7.33
C LEU A 58 5.15 2.61 6.45
N GLY A 59 5.30 2.82 5.14
CA GLY A 59 5.67 1.78 4.19
C GLY A 59 7.03 1.17 4.51
N SER A 60 8.02 1.98 4.87
CA SER A 60 9.36 1.50 5.23
C SER A 60 9.35 0.71 6.55
N ILE A 61 8.57 1.15 7.54
CA ILE A 61 8.40 0.42 8.81
C ILE A 61 7.76 -0.94 8.55
N LEU A 62 6.68 -0.99 7.77
CA LEU A 62 5.99 -2.24 7.44
C LEU A 62 6.86 -3.17 6.58
N ALA A 63 7.62 -2.61 5.64
CA ALA A 63 8.58 -3.35 4.83
C ALA A 63 9.66 -4.01 5.69
N LEU A 64 10.22 -3.27 6.66
CA LEU A 64 11.21 -3.81 7.60
C LEU A 64 10.61 -4.93 8.47
N ILE A 65 9.42 -4.71 9.04
CA ILE A 65 8.72 -5.73 9.83
C ILE A 65 8.44 -6.99 8.98
N GLY A 66 7.96 -6.81 7.75
CA GLY A 66 7.69 -7.88 6.82
C GLY A 66 8.95 -8.68 6.46
N LEU A 67 10.05 -7.98 6.18
CA LEU A 67 11.33 -8.61 5.87
C LEU A 67 11.87 -9.41 7.06
N ILE A 68 11.89 -8.81 8.27
CA ILE A 68 12.29 -9.50 9.50
C ILE A 68 11.44 -10.75 9.71
N ARG A 69 10.12 -10.64 9.54
CA ARG A 69 9.21 -11.78 9.69
C ARG A 69 9.57 -12.91 8.73
N ILE A 70 9.83 -12.59 7.46
CA ILE A 70 10.17 -13.59 6.42
C ILE A 70 11.50 -14.26 6.75
N LEU A 71 12.53 -13.50 7.13
CA LEU A 71 13.84 -14.02 7.52
C LEU A 71 13.74 -14.95 8.74
N THR A 72 12.99 -14.55 9.78
CA THR A 72 12.78 -15.35 10.99
C THR A 72 12.02 -16.64 10.68
N TRP A 73 10.96 -16.58 9.87
CA TRP A 73 10.21 -17.79 9.50
C TRP A 73 11.02 -18.74 8.64
N GLN A 74 11.86 -18.22 7.74
CA GLN A 74 12.79 -19.06 7.00
C GLN A 74 13.76 -19.76 7.95
N ALA A 75 14.38 -19.02 8.87
CA ALA A 75 15.37 -19.58 9.79
C ALA A 75 14.79 -20.70 10.67
N LEU A 76 13.56 -20.52 11.17
CA LEU A 76 12.94 -21.47 12.10
C LEU A 76 12.23 -22.65 11.41
N PHE A 77 11.60 -22.42 10.26
CA PHE A 77 10.65 -23.38 9.67
C PHE A 77 10.92 -23.69 8.19
N GLN A 78 11.90 -23.04 7.55
CA GLN A 78 12.33 -23.27 6.15
C GLN A 78 11.18 -23.21 5.12
N VAL A 79 10.22 -22.30 5.34
CA VAL A 79 8.94 -22.24 4.61
C VAL A 79 9.06 -21.73 3.17
N TYR A 80 10.02 -20.84 2.89
CA TYR A 80 10.06 -20.05 1.64
C TYR A 80 11.07 -20.57 0.61
N GLY A 81 11.83 -21.62 0.95
CA GLY A 81 12.81 -22.25 0.06
C GLY A 81 14.05 -21.40 -0.22
N GLU A 82 14.79 -21.78 -1.25
CA GLU A 82 16.11 -21.21 -1.59
C GLU A 82 16.07 -19.70 -1.92
N HIS A 83 14.97 -19.22 -2.48
CA HIS A 83 14.83 -17.84 -2.97
C HIS A 83 14.14 -16.91 -1.95
N TYR A 84 14.14 -17.27 -0.66
CA TYR A 84 13.44 -16.52 0.40
C TYR A 84 13.85 -15.05 0.50
N LEU A 85 15.10 -14.71 0.17
CA LEU A 85 15.58 -13.31 0.17
C LEU A 85 14.90 -12.49 -0.94
N LEU A 86 14.77 -13.05 -2.14
CA LEU A 86 14.10 -12.41 -3.27
C LEU A 86 12.62 -12.21 -2.97
N VAL A 87 11.96 -13.19 -2.33
CA VAL A 87 10.59 -13.06 -1.83
C VAL A 87 10.50 -11.96 -0.77
N GLY A 88 11.44 -11.92 0.18
CA GLY A 88 11.54 -10.89 1.20
C GLY A 88 11.61 -9.48 0.63
N PHE A 89 12.52 -9.25 -0.33
CA PHE A 89 12.64 -7.96 -1.00
C PHE A 89 11.42 -7.61 -1.85
N THR A 90 10.83 -8.60 -2.54
CA THR A 90 9.60 -8.41 -3.30
C THR A 90 8.48 -7.89 -2.41
N VAL A 91 8.25 -8.53 -1.26
CA VAL A 91 7.23 -8.10 -0.29
C VAL A 91 7.58 -6.74 0.31
N ALA A 92 8.85 -6.51 0.67
CA ALA A 92 9.29 -5.25 1.26
C ALA A 92 9.08 -4.06 0.32
N PHE A 93 9.56 -4.12 -0.92
CA PHE A 93 9.38 -3.04 -1.89
C PHE A 93 7.91 -2.83 -2.27
N SER A 94 7.16 -3.92 -2.37
CA SER A 94 5.71 -3.83 -2.63
C SER A 94 4.97 -3.17 -1.49
N LEU A 95 5.32 -3.45 -0.22
CA LEU A 95 4.71 -2.78 0.93
C LEU A 95 4.95 -1.27 0.90
N VAL A 96 6.18 -0.83 0.59
CA VAL A 96 6.47 0.60 0.43
C VAL A 96 5.60 1.20 -0.67
N GLY A 97 5.57 0.57 -1.85
CA GLY A 97 4.80 1.06 -3.00
C GLY A 97 3.30 1.11 -2.75
N VAL A 98 2.72 0.06 -2.16
CA VAL A 98 1.29 -0.06 -1.92
C VAL A 98 0.82 0.85 -0.79
N VAL A 99 1.58 0.98 0.29
CA VAL A 99 1.26 1.93 1.38
C VAL A 99 1.36 3.37 0.88
N LEU A 100 2.40 3.68 0.10
CA LEU A 100 2.54 5.00 -0.49
C LEU A 100 1.38 5.31 -1.45
N TRP A 101 1.03 4.37 -2.31
CA TRP A 101 -0.12 4.53 -3.21
C TRP A 101 -1.42 4.68 -2.43
N GLY A 102 -1.61 3.87 -1.38
CA GLY A 102 -2.76 3.95 -0.48
C GLY A 102 -2.93 5.35 0.11
N THR A 103 -1.88 5.90 0.74
CA THR A 103 -1.95 7.24 1.33
C THR A 103 -2.19 8.33 0.30
N LEU A 104 -1.56 8.25 -0.87
CA LEU A 104 -1.74 9.22 -1.95
C LEU A 104 -3.15 9.15 -2.56
N ALA A 105 -3.64 7.96 -2.89
CA ALA A 105 -4.98 7.76 -3.44
C ALA A 105 -6.05 8.19 -2.42
N GLY A 106 -5.89 7.76 -1.16
CA GLY A 106 -6.81 8.10 -0.07
C GLY A 106 -6.88 9.60 0.21
N SER A 107 -5.76 10.31 0.16
CA SER A 107 -5.74 11.77 0.37
C SER A 107 -6.20 12.58 -0.85
N SER A 108 -5.97 12.07 -2.05
CA SER A 108 -6.32 12.74 -3.31
C SER A 108 -7.81 12.66 -3.63
N LEU A 109 -8.43 11.52 -3.34
CA LEU A 109 -9.80 11.24 -3.76
C LEU A 109 -10.86 12.20 -3.20
N PRO A 110 -10.89 12.52 -1.89
CA PRO A 110 -11.85 13.49 -1.34
C PRO A 110 -11.70 14.88 -1.95
N LEU A 111 -10.45 15.30 -2.20
CA LEU A 111 -10.15 16.58 -2.84
C LEU A 111 -10.60 16.59 -4.30
N PHE A 112 -10.41 15.48 -5.03
CA PHE A 112 -10.87 15.34 -6.40
C PHE A 112 -12.40 15.40 -6.52
N LEU A 113 -13.11 14.69 -5.63
CA LEU A 113 -14.58 14.79 -5.55
C LEU A 113 -15.04 16.21 -5.26
N ARG A 114 -14.33 16.94 -4.39
CA ARG A 114 -14.63 18.35 -4.10
C ARG A 114 -14.48 19.23 -5.34
N VAL A 115 -13.46 19.00 -6.17
CA VAL A 115 -13.25 19.73 -7.44
C VAL A 115 -14.42 19.48 -8.40
N LEU A 116 -14.93 18.26 -8.44
CA LEU A 116 -16.09 17.88 -9.27
C LEU A 116 -17.44 18.35 -8.71
N GLY A 117 -17.47 18.99 -7.54
CA GLY A 117 -18.70 19.46 -6.90
C GLY A 117 -19.45 18.40 -6.10
N PHE A 118 -18.89 17.19 -5.93
CA PHE A 118 -19.45 16.14 -5.08
C PHE A 118 -19.09 16.36 -3.60
N ASP A 119 -19.87 15.75 -2.71
CA ASP A 119 -19.56 15.71 -1.28
C ASP A 119 -18.30 14.86 -1.03
N PRO A 120 -17.22 15.41 -0.46
CA PRO A 120 -16.02 14.64 -0.16
C PRO A 120 -16.23 13.48 0.81
N ALA A 121 -17.25 13.54 1.66
CA ALA A 121 -17.61 12.44 2.56
C ALA A 121 -18.07 11.18 1.78
N SER A 122 -18.48 11.34 0.52
CA SER A 122 -18.80 10.21 -0.37
C SER A 122 -17.57 9.39 -0.79
N ALA A 123 -16.33 9.90 -0.61
CA ALA A 123 -15.09 9.11 -0.66
C ALA A 123 -14.96 8.21 0.58
N SER A 124 -15.98 7.39 0.82
CA SER A 124 -16.07 6.50 1.96
C SER A 124 -14.89 5.54 2.01
N ALA A 125 -14.50 5.13 3.22
CA ALA A 125 -13.40 4.18 3.43
C ALA A 125 -13.52 2.90 2.57
N PRO A 126 -14.71 2.29 2.38
CA PRO A 126 -14.86 1.12 1.50
C PRO A 126 -14.47 1.39 0.03
N PHE A 127 -14.78 2.57 -0.52
CA PHE A 127 -14.45 2.88 -1.91
C PHE A 127 -12.95 3.09 -2.11
N VAL A 128 -12.28 3.72 -1.13
CA VAL A 128 -10.82 3.85 -1.15
C VAL A 128 -10.16 2.48 -1.02
N ALA A 129 -10.65 1.64 -0.11
CA ALA A 129 -10.11 0.29 0.08
C ALA A 129 -10.18 -0.53 -1.21
N THR A 130 -11.32 -0.60 -1.89
CA THR A 130 -11.43 -1.39 -3.14
C THR A 130 -10.52 -0.90 -4.25
N LEU A 131 -10.37 0.42 -4.41
CA LEU A 131 -9.45 1.00 -5.37
C LEU A 131 -8.00 0.60 -5.05
N VAL A 132 -7.61 0.71 -3.78
CA VAL A 132 -6.27 0.37 -3.31
C VAL A 132 -6.02 -1.14 -3.36
N ASP A 133 -7.03 -1.98 -3.19
CA ASP A 133 -6.91 -3.44 -3.28
C ASP A 133 -6.54 -3.86 -4.70
N VAL A 134 -7.29 -3.37 -5.70
CA VAL A 134 -7.03 -3.69 -7.12
C VAL A 134 -5.67 -3.15 -7.55
N THR A 135 -5.41 -1.88 -7.29
CA THR A 135 -4.14 -1.25 -7.69
C THR A 135 -2.94 -1.77 -6.90
N GLY A 136 -3.15 -2.15 -5.64
CA GLY A 136 -2.12 -2.74 -4.78
C GLY A 136 -1.68 -4.11 -5.27
N LEU A 137 -2.60 -4.94 -5.76
CA LEU A 137 -2.25 -6.20 -6.42
C LEU A 137 -1.44 -5.96 -7.70
N VAL A 138 -1.81 -4.98 -8.51
CA VAL A 138 -1.05 -4.62 -9.72
C VAL A 138 0.38 -4.22 -9.34
N ILE A 139 0.56 -3.38 -8.32
CA ILE A 139 1.89 -2.99 -7.83
C ILE A 139 2.67 -4.21 -7.36
N TYR A 140 2.06 -5.07 -6.52
CA TYR A 140 2.73 -6.25 -5.97
C TYR A 140 3.20 -7.22 -7.04
N PHE A 141 2.32 -7.58 -7.98
CA PHE A 141 2.69 -8.51 -9.05
C PHE A 141 3.66 -7.90 -10.05
N THR A 142 3.62 -6.58 -10.27
CA THR A 142 4.64 -5.90 -11.09
C THR A 142 6.01 -5.96 -10.43
N VAL A 143 6.10 -5.68 -9.12
CA VAL A 143 7.37 -5.78 -8.37
C VAL A 143 7.86 -7.23 -8.33
N ALA A 144 6.96 -8.19 -8.13
CA ALA A 144 7.27 -9.61 -8.17
C ALA A 144 7.82 -10.01 -9.54
N GLU A 145 7.18 -9.60 -10.64
CA GLU A 145 7.69 -9.86 -11.98
C GLU A 145 9.09 -9.26 -12.16
N LEU A 146 9.31 -8.00 -11.78
CA LEU A 146 10.60 -7.33 -11.95
C LEU A 146 11.74 -8.02 -11.18
N LEU A 147 11.48 -8.52 -9.97
CA LEU A 147 12.52 -9.09 -9.11
C LEU A 147 12.67 -10.60 -9.23
N LEU A 148 11.61 -11.31 -9.61
CA LEU A 148 11.56 -12.77 -9.62
C LEU A 148 11.64 -13.38 -11.02
N ARG A 149 11.58 -12.56 -12.07
CA ARG A 149 11.69 -13.03 -13.46
C ARG A 149 13.02 -13.77 -13.68
N GLY A 150 12.93 -14.98 -14.24
CA GLY A 150 14.06 -15.86 -14.49
C GLY A 150 14.51 -16.68 -13.26
N THR A 151 13.84 -16.55 -12.12
CA THR A 151 14.12 -17.35 -10.92
C THR A 151 12.88 -18.10 -10.46
N LEU A 152 11.91 -17.39 -9.88
CA LEU A 152 10.66 -17.93 -9.37
C LEU A 152 9.48 -17.76 -10.36
N LEU A 153 9.54 -16.75 -11.22
CA LEU A 153 8.62 -16.46 -12.33
C LEU A 153 9.37 -16.57 -13.66
#